data_AF-A0A848XKL4-F1
#
_entry.id   AF-A0A848XKL4-F1
#
_cell.length_a   1.000
_cell.length_b   1.000
_cell.length_c   1.000
_cell.angle_alpha   90.00
_cell.angle_beta   90.00
_cell.angle_gamma   90.00
#
_symmetry.space_group_name_H-M   'P 1'
#
loop_
_entity.id
_entity.type
_entity.pdbx_description
1 polymer ?
#
loop_
_entity_poly.entity_id
_entity_poly.type
_entity_poly.pdbx_seq_one_letter_code
_entity_poly.pdbx_strand_id
1 'polypeptide(L)' 'PDLGAELKVHVADRIGPIARPADVIFTADLPKTRSGKIMRRLLKDIAEGRAIGDTTTLADPAVVDRLREQYEEDEA' A
#
# COMPACT_ATOMS: atom_id res chain seq x y z
N PRO A 1 14.46 15.18 8.34
CA PRO A 1 13.28 14.30 8.28
C PRO A 1 13.64 13.04 7.48
N ASP A 2 13.12 11.87 7.86
CA ASP A 2 13.16 10.73 6.94
C ASP A 2 12.26 10.98 5.72
N LEU A 3 12.46 10.20 4.66
CA LEU A 3 11.73 10.36 3.40
C LEU A 3 10.20 10.21 3.58
N GLY A 4 9.76 9.38 4.52
CA GLY A 4 8.34 9.22 4.84
C GLY A 4 7.72 10.51 5.37
N ALA A 5 8.40 11.17 6.30
CA ALA A 5 7.96 12.46 6.84
C ALA A 5 7.91 13.56 5.76
N GLU A 6 8.90 13.59 4.85
CA GLU A 6 8.90 14.53 3.73
C GLU A 6 7.69 14.33 2.80
N LEU A 7 7.37 13.09 2.45
CA LEU A 7 6.20 12.77 1.64
C LEU A 7 4.88 13.14 2.33
N LYS A 8 4.77 12.90 3.65
CA LYS A 8 3.58 13.30 4.44
C LYS A 8 3.39 14.82 4.42
N VAL A 9 4.46 15.60 4.57
CA VAL A 9 4.43 17.07 4.48
C VAL A 9 4.05 17.51 3.08
N HIS A 10 4.65 16.92 2.05
CA HIS A 10 4.35 17.24 0.66
C HIS A 10 2.86 17.10 0.33
N VAL A 11 2.22 16.01 0.75
CA VAL A 11 0.77 15.82 0.51
C VAL A 11 -0.06 16.85 1.26
N ALA A 12 0.30 17.15 2.51
CA ALA A 12 -0.38 18.16 3.32
C ALA A 12 -0.29 19.56 2.69
N ASP A 13 0.85 19.92 2.11
CA ASP A 13 1.06 21.22 1.46
C ASP A 13 0.32 21.31 0.12
N ARG A 14 0.22 20.20 -0.63
CA ARG A 14 -0.41 20.18 -1.96
C ARG A 14 -1.93 20.08 -1.94
N ILE A 15 -2.51 19.42 -0.94
CA ILE A 15 -3.96 19.14 -0.87
C ILE A 15 -4.58 19.78 0.38
N GLY A 16 -3.88 19.77 1.50
CA GLY A 16 -4.31 20.32 2.78
C GLY A 16 -4.04 19.38 3.95
N PRO A 17 -4.01 19.88 5.20
CA PRO A 17 -3.69 19.07 6.38
C PRO A 17 -4.57 17.82 6.56
N ILE A 18 -5.84 17.89 6.15
CA ILE A 18 -6.80 16.78 6.23
C ILE A 18 -6.43 15.58 5.34
N ALA A 19 -5.63 15.81 4.29
CA ALA A 19 -5.21 14.78 3.35
C ALA A 19 -3.83 14.19 3.69
N ARG A 20 -3.19 14.64 4.78
CA ARG A 20 -1.89 14.11 5.22
C ARG A 20 -2.03 12.60 5.48
N PRO A 21 -1.24 11.74 4.81
CA PRO A 21 -1.24 10.31 5.11
C PRO A 21 -0.84 10.07 6.56
N ALA A 22 -1.58 9.20 7.25
CA ALA A 22 -1.21 8.75 8.59
C ALA A 22 0.15 8.04 8.52
N ASP A 23 0.29 7.12 7.57
CA ASP A 23 1.48 6.29 7.35
C ASP A 23 1.91 6.24 5.89
N VAL A 24 3.19 5.96 5.68
CA VAL A 24 3.80 5.79 4.36
C VAL A 24 4.65 4.53 4.42
N ILE A 25 4.17 3.48 3.76
CA ILE A 25 4.83 2.17 3.71
C ILE A 25 5.58 2.07 2.39
N PHE A 26 6.89 1.89 2.46
CA PHE A 26 7.74 1.73 1.28
C PHE A 26 7.79 0.27 0.87
N THR A 27 7.42 -0.04 -0.37
CA THR A 27 7.44 -1.40 -0.89
C THR A 27 8.17 -1.48 -2.22
N ALA A 28 8.72 -2.65 -2.52
CA ALA A 28 9.40 -2.92 -3.78
C ALA A 28 8.43 -3.06 -4.97
N ASP A 29 7.18 -3.50 -4.74
CA ASP A 29 6.19 -3.63 -5.81
C ASP A 29 4.74 -3.51 -5.31
N LEU A 30 3.82 -3.26 -6.24
CA LEU A 30 2.38 -3.15 -5.98
C LEU A 30 1.62 -4.28 -6.68
N PRO A 31 0.46 -4.71 -6.13
CA PRO A 31 -0.36 -5.74 -6.74
C PRO A 31 -0.96 -5.20 -8.04
N LYS A 32 -0.37 -5.60 -9.17
CA LYS A 32 -0.75 -5.16 -10.52
C LYS A 32 -1.37 -6.31 -11.29
N THR A 33 -2.41 -6.01 -12.08
CA THR A 33 -2.95 -6.96 -13.06
C THR A 33 -1.92 -7.24 -14.16
N ARG A 34 -2.15 -8.30 -14.97
CA ARG A 34 -1.38 -8.54 -16.21
C ARG A 34 -1.39 -7.37 -17.21
N SER A 35 -2.35 -6.45 -17.08
CA SER A 35 -2.43 -5.21 -17.86
C SER A 35 -1.82 -3.98 -17.16
N GLY A 36 -1.20 -4.17 -15.99
CA GLY A 36 -0.51 -3.12 -15.24
C GLY A 36 -1.39 -2.27 -14.32
N LYS A 37 -2.70 -2.56 -14.21
CA LYS A 37 -3.58 -1.81 -13.31
C LYS A 37 -3.30 -2.18 -11.87
N ILE A 38 -3.11 -1.19 -11.00
CA ILE A 38 -2.94 -1.39 -9.56
C ILE A 38 -4.28 -1.81 -8.95
N MET A 39 -4.31 -2.99 -8.33
CA MET A 39 -5.47 -3.53 -7.62
C MET A 39 -5.56 -2.97 -6.20
N ARG A 40 -5.90 -1.68 -6.09
CA ARG A 40 -5.99 -0.95 -4.80
C ARG A 40 -6.91 -1.61 -3.77
N ARG A 41 -7.92 -2.36 -4.20
CA ARG A 41 -8.79 -3.14 -3.29
C ARG A 41 -7.98 -4.09 -2.41
N LEU A 42 -6.99 -4.78 -2.97
CA LEU A 42 -6.18 -5.74 -2.21
C LEU A 42 -5.30 -5.03 -1.17
N LEU A 43 -4.77 -3.85 -1.50
CA LEU A 43 -4.05 -3.01 -0.54
C LEU A 43 -4.96 -2.60 0.64
N LYS A 44 -6.21 -2.26 0.35
CA LYS A 44 -7.21 -1.97 1.38
C LYS A 44 -7.54 -3.20 2.23
N ASP A 45 -7.68 -4.37 1.60
CA ASP A 45 -7.95 -5.62 2.31
C ASP A 45 -6.80 -5.97 3.28
N ILE A 46 -5.53 -5.73 2.88
CA ILE A 46 -4.35 -5.90 3.74
C ILE A 46 -4.39 -4.92 4.93
N ALA A 47 -4.54 -3.62 4.66
CA ALA A 47 -4.52 -2.58 5.69
C ALA A 47 -5.68 -2.70 6.71
N GLU A 48 -6.78 -3.36 6.34
CA GLU A 48 -7.92 -3.61 7.22
C GLU A 48 -7.88 -5.01 7.86
N GLY A 49 -6.81 -5.79 7.66
CA GLY A 49 -6.69 -7.17 8.18
C GLY A 49 -7.75 -8.13 7.64
N ARG A 50 -8.36 -7.84 6.49
CA ARG A 50 -9.42 -8.64 5.88
C ARG A 50 -8.86 -9.81 5.08
N ALA A 51 -9.70 -10.81 4.85
CA ALA A 51 -9.37 -11.90 3.93
C ALA A 51 -9.10 -11.34 2.52
N ILE A 52 -8.01 -11.77 1.89
CA ILE A 52 -7.67 -11.38 0.52
C ILE A 52 -8.71 -11.97 -0.43
N GLY A 53 -9.33 -11.10 -1.25
CA GLY A 53 -10.25 -11.52 -2.30
C GLY A 53 -9.53 -12.13 -3.52
N ASP A 54 -10.23 -12.20 -4.65
CA ASP A 54 -9.69 -12.77 -5.89
C ASP A 54 -8.40 -12.08 -6.38
N THR A 55 -7.38 -12.89 -6.67
CA THR A 55 -6.03 -12.53 -7.15
C THR A 55 -5.69 -13.12 -8.53
N THR A 56 -6.60 -13.84 -9.19
CA THR A 56 -6.34 -14.57 -10.45
C THR A 56 -5.90 -13.69 -11.63
N THR A 57 -6.18 -12.39 -11.56
CA THR A 57 -5.83 -11.40 -12.59
C THR A 57 -4.48 -10.72 -12.36
N LEU A 58 -3.86 -10.94 -11.20
CA LEU A 58 -2.53 -10.39 -10.89
C LEU A 58 -1.47 -10.96 -11.84
N ALA A 59 -0.47 -10.13 -12.12
CA ALA A 59 0.74 -10.56 -12.80
C ALA A 59 1.61 -11.42 -11.88
N ASP A 60 1.70 -11.03 -10.60
CA ASP A 60 2.38 -11.78 -9.54
C ASP A 60 1.49 -11.80 -8.28
N PRO A 61 0.85 -12.94 -7.97
CA PRO A 61 0.06 -13.08 -6.74
C PRO A 61 0.89 -12.99 -5.46
N ALA A 62 2.18 -13.39 -5.48
CA ALA A 62 3.04 -13.42 -4.29
C ALA A 62 3.40 -12.03 -3.76
N VAL A 63 3.15 -10.96 -4.55
CA VAL A 63 3.26 -9.57 -4.07
C VAL A 63 2.29 -9.31 -2.91
N VAL A 64 1.09 -9.92 -2.94
CA VAL A 64 0.07 -9.69 -1.92
C VAL A 64 0.50 -10.23 -0.57
N ASP A 65 1.06 -11.44 -0.54
CA ASP A 65 1.52 -12.07 0.70
C ASP A 65 2.72 -11.31 1.28
N ARG A 66 3.70 -10.94 0.46
CA ARG A 66 4.83 -10.10 0.88
C ARG A 66 4.41 -8.75 1.47
N LEU A 67 3.41 -8.10 0.85
CA LEU A 67 2.88 -6.83 1.35
C LEU A 67 2.16 -6.99 2.68
N ARG A 68 1.49 -8.13 2.89
CA ARG A 68 0.86 -8.44 4.17
C ARG A 68 1.91 -8.66 5.26
N GLU A 69 2.90 -9.51 5.02
CA GLU A 69 3.98 -9.77 5.97
C GLU A 69 4.68 -8.47 6.37
N GLN A 70 5.03 -7.64 5.37
CA GLN A 70 5.66 -6.35 5.62
C GLN A 70 4.76 -5.41 6.45
N TYR A 71 3.46 -5.37 6.16
CA TYR A 71 2.52 -4.53 6.91
C TYR A 71 2.40 -4.99 8.37
N GLU A 72 2.37 -6.30 8.61
CA GLU A 72 2.31 -6.88 9.95
C GLU A 72 3.61 -6.62 10.74
N GLU A 73 4.77 -6.66 10.08
CA GLU A 73 6.08 -6.31 10.68
C GLU A 73 6.17 -4.82 11.05
N ASP A 74 5.66 -3.93 10.19
CA ASP A 74 5.70 -2.48 10.43
C ASP A 74 4.75 -2.03 11.56
N GLU A 75 3.67 -2.79 11.84
CA GLU A 75 2.75 -2.52 12.97
C GLU A 75 3.16 -3.17 14.31
N ALA A 76 4.12 -4.11 14.30
CA ALA A 76 4.60 -4.82 15.49
C ALA A 76 5.59 -4.01 16.33
#